data_AF-A0A0H2VVR3-F1
#
_entry.id   AF-A0A0H2VVR3-F1
#
_cell.length_a   1.000
_cell.length_b   1.000
_cell.length_c   1.000
_cell.angle_alpha   90.00
_cell.angle_beta   90.00
_cell.angle_gamma   90.00
#
_symmetry.space_group_name_H-M   'P 1'
#
loop_
_entity.id
_entity.type
_entity.pdbx_description
1 polymer ?
#
loop_
_entity_poly.entity_id
_entity_poly.type
_entity_poly.pdbx_seq_one_letter_code
_entity_poly.pdbx_strand_id
1 'polypeptide(L)'
;MAVKISGVLKDGAGKPVVNCAIELRARRTSPTVVAHVVATCVTDNNGAYVIEAEPGYYEVALHCNGWQPTRVGDIDVAPTDAPGTLNAFLNAPKDGDLRPEVMKRFEEMVAQAQQSAGAAAGNAQQTAQDVAAAATARDDAQRFAEKARQDATVTAEDRKATAEDVTSTGANAAAAGQSAQDAAGYARAAEQAKNDIDAALTGTLKMANHLSEIAAAGEKAQQKSRDNLGLKSAATMEAQSDIYDRTKGRLAIPGAFGFGCAFLPEDVIRFDTKSDFLAWVRNALPGEYSVAGPYGIIIPDTRFEGVLSIRWTDARPETTEPRYRAKSLTFYGINGPIYHTRYRYWPISRLTG
;
A
#
# COMPACT_ATOMS: atom_id res chain seq x y z
N MET A 1 19.88 -110.27 -48.37
CA MET A 1 18.98 -110.89 -49.37
C MET A 1 19.29 -110.22 -50.68
N ALA A 2 19.42 -110.99 -51.76
CA ALA A 2 19.59 -110.42 -53.09
C ALA A 2 18.39 -109.53 -53.45
N VAL A 3 18.70 -108.41 -54.11
CA VAL A 3 17.73 -107.49 -54.68
C VAL A 3 17.55 -107.84 -56.14
N LYS A 4 16.30 -108.07 -56.55
CA LYS A 4 15.97 -108.44 -57.91
C LYS A 4 16.05 -107.23 -58.84
N ILE A 5 17.05 -107.22 -59.71
CA ILE A 5 17.19 -106.25 -60.80
C ILE A 5 16.68 -106.91 -62.07
N SER A 6 15.52 -106.46 -62.56
CA SER A 6 14.86 -107.10 -63.70
C SER A 6 14.14 -106.11 -64.60
N GLY A 7 14.04 -106.43 -65.87
CA GLY A 7 13.38 -105.60 -66.86
C GLY A 7 13.64 -106.07 -68.28
N VAL A 8 13.31 -105.22 -69.25
CA VAL A 8 13.63 -105.43 -70.68
C VAL A 8 14.69 -104.43 -71.08
N LEU A 9 15.83 -104.91 -71.57
CA LEU A 9 16.89 -104.08 -72.13
C LEU A 9 16.44 -103.62 -73.53
N LYS A 10 16.39 -102.30 -73.73
CA LYS A 10 15.93 -101.68 -74.98
C LYS A 10 17.03 -100.81 -75.57
N ASP A 11 17.09 -100.75 -76.90
CA ASP A 11 17.93 -99.79 -77.61
C ASP A 11 17.32 -98.37 -77.60
N GLY A 12 18.02 -97.40 -78.18
CA GLY A 12 17.53 -96.01 -78.30
C GLY A 12 16.25 -95.85 -79.13
N ALA A 13 15.83 -96.87 -79.88
CA ALA A 13 14.57 -96.91 -80.62
C ALA A 13 13.47 -97.69 -79.88
N GLY A 14 13.74 -98.17 -78.67
CA GLY A 14 12.81 -98.95 -77.85
C GLY A 14 12.70 -100.43 -78.23
N LYS A 15 13.51 -100.93 -79.18
CA LYS A 15 13.51 -102.34 -79.58
C LYS A 15 14.25 -103.20 -78.56
N PRO A 16 13.81 -104.45 -78.29
CA PRO A 16 14.50 -105.35 -77.38
C PRO A 16 15.92 -105.67 -77.87
N VAL A 17 16.88 -105.58 -76.96
CA VAL A 17 18.27 -105.99 -77.21
C VAL A 17 18.42 -107.44 -76.73
N VAL A 18 18.46 -108.37 -77.69
CA VAL A 18 18.57 -109.81 -77.43
C VAL A 18 20.03 -110.26 -77.36
N ASN A 19 20.31 -111.36 -76.65
CA ASN A 19 21.64 -111.94 -76.53
C ASN A 19 22.73 -110.94 -76.08
N CYS A 20 22.37 -110.03 -75.18
CA CYS A 20 23.31 -109.10 -74.56
C CYS A 20 23.62 -109.56 -73.13
N ALA A 21 24.91 -109.68 -72.81
CA ALA A 21 25.36 -110.00 -71.46
C ALA A 21 25.45 -108.71 -70.63
N ILE A 22 24.70 -108.68 -69.53
CA ILE A 22 24.77 -107.65 -68.51
C ILE A 22 25.70 -108.18 -67.41
N GLU A 23 26.82 -107.49 -67.23
CA GLU A 23 27.81 -107.82 -66.22
C GLU A 23 27.73 -106.84 -65.05
N LEU A 24 27.55 -107.36 -63.84
CA LEU A 24 27.70 -106.63 -62.59
C LEU A 24 29.04 -107.00 -61.97
N ARG A 25 30.02 -106.11 -62.06
CA ARG A 25 31.34 -106.28 -61.47
C ARG A 25 31.42 -105.56 -60.13
N ALA A 26 31.59 -106.30 -59.04
CA ALA A 26 31.74 -105.71 -57.72
C ALA A 26 32.95 -104.78 -57.68
N ARG A 27 32.76 -103.51 -57.28
CA ARG A 27 33.83 -102.50 -57.20
C ARG A 27 34.44 -102.41 -55.81
N ARG A 28 33.73 -102.89 -54.79
CA ARG A 28 34.17 -102.97 -53.39
C ARG A 28 33.73 -104.31 -52.82
N THR A 29 34.49 -104.83 -51.86
CA THR A 29 34.07 -106.00 -51.08
C THR A 29 32.92 -105.58 -50.18
N SER A 30 31.75 -106.20 -50.37
CA SER A 30 30.59 -106.11 -49.49
C SER A 30 30.58 -107.29 -48.50
N PRO A 31 29.67 -107.32 -47.51
CA PRO A 31 29.53 -108.46 -46.62
C PRO A 31 29.25 -109.81 -47.32
N THR A 32 28.72 -109.79 -48.55
CA THR A 32 28.33 -111.00 -49.30
C THR A 32 29.03 -111.18 -50.65
N VAL A 33 29.66 -110.14 -51.22
CA VAL A 33 30.35 -110.20 -52.52
C VAL A 33 31.74 -109.58 -52.45
N VAL A 34 32.76 -110.32 -52.88
CA VAL A 34 34.16 -109.84 -52.94
C VAL A 34 34.36 -108.94 -54.15
N ALA A 35 35.22 -107.91 -54.02
CA ALA A 35 35.57 -107.03 -55.12
C ALA A 35 36.08 -107.80 -56.36
N HIS A 36 35.79 -107.25 -57.54
CA HIS A 36 36.07 -107.76 -58.88
C HIS A 36 35.32 -109.03 -59.31
N VAL A 37 34.56 -109.66 -58.42
CA VAL A 37 33.65 -110.76 -58.80
C VAL A 37 32.57 -110.22 -59.74
N VAL A 38 32.29 -110.98 -60.81
CA VAL A 38 31.34 -110.61 -61.86
C VAL A 38 30.15 -111.56 -61.83
N ALA A 39 28.94 -111.00 -61.79
CA ALA A 39 27.71 -111.71 -62.11
C ALA A 39 27.32 -111.36 -63.55
N THR A 40 27.04 -112.37 -64.37
CA THR A 40 26.67 -112.18 -65.78
C THR A 40 25.27 -112.74 -66.02
N CYS A 41 24.41 -111.94 -66.65
CA CYS A 41 23.07 -112.34 -67.07
C CYS A 41 22.89 -112.01 -68.55
N VAL A 42 22.42 -112.96 -69.35
CA VAL A 42 22.19 -112.75 -70.79
C VAL A 42 20.72 -112.49 -71.05
N THR A 43 20.40 -111.48 -71.86
CA THR A 43 19.02 -111.18 -72.24
C THR A 43 18.41 -112.26 -73.14
N ASP A 44 17.13 -112.57 -72.91
CA ASP A 44 16.38 -113.56 -73.71
C ASP A 44 15.95 -113.03 -75.10
N ASN A 45 15.16 -113.82 -75.84
CA ASN A 45 14.63 -113.45 -77.16
C ASN A 45 13.68 -112.23 -77.15
N ASN A 46 13.23 -111.79 -75.97
CA ASN A 46 12.42 -110.60 -75.76
C ASN A 46 13.21 -109.46 -75.09
N GLY A 47 14.53 -109.60 -74.98
CA GLY A 47 15.42 -108.63 -74.32
C GLY A 47 15.26 -108.60 -72.79
N ALA A 48 14.54 -109.55 -72.20
CA ALA A 48 14.31 -109.59 -70.76
C ALA A 48 15.55 -110.10 -70.02
N TYR A 49 15.84 -109.49 -68.87
CA TYR A 49 16.89 -109.91 -67.95
C TYR A 49 16.34 -109.98 -66.52
N VAL A 50 16.93 -110.89 -65.73
CA VAL A 50 16.70 -111.00 -64.30
C VAL A 50 18.04 -111.28 -63.63
N ILE A 51 18.44 -110.40 -62.72
CA ILE A 51 19.67 -110.51 -61.94
C ILE A 51 19.28 -110.43 -60.47
N GLU A 52 19.56 -111.50 -59.72
CA GLU A 52 19.49 -111.47 -58.26
C GLU A 52 20.82 -110.90 -57.76
N ALA A 53 20.86 -109.58 -57.55
CA ALA A 53 22.07 -108.86 -57.17
C ALA A 53 22.17 -108.78 -55.64
N GLU A 54 23.23 -109.35 -55.06
CA GLU A 54 23.51 -109.17 -53.63
C GLU A 54 23.82 -107.69 -53.30
N PRO A 55 23.54 -107.20 -52.08
CA PRO A 55 23.84 -105.81 -51.73
C PRO A 55 25.32 -105.45 -51.88
N GLY A 56 25.60 -104.35 -52.57
CA GLY A 56 26.96 -103.93 -52.89
C GLY A 56 27.04 -102.85 -53.96
N TYR A 57 28.27 -102.39 -54.21
CA TYR A 57 28.56 -101.37 -55.22
C TYR A 57 29.14 -102.02 -56.47
N TYR A 58 28.43 -101.92 -57.59
CA TYR A 58 28.75 -102.63 -58.84
C TYR A 58 29.01 -101.66 -59.98
N GLU A 59 30.04 -101.95 -60.76
CA GLU A 59 30.19 -101.43 -62.12
C GLU A 59 29.36 -102.29 -63.06
N VAL A 60 28.54 -101.65 -63.87
CA VAL A 60 27.69 -102.31 -64.85
C VAL A 60 28.34 -102.20 -66.22
N ALA A 61 28.53 -103.33 -66.89
CA ALA A 61 28.98 -103.39 -68.28
C ALA A 61 27.99 -104.17 -69.14
N LEU A 62 27.83 -103.73 -70.39
CA LEU A 62 27.01 -104.41 -71.39
C LEU A 62 27.90 -105.00 -72.48
N HIS A 63 27.65 -106.25 -72.81
CA HIS A 63 28.30 -106.98 -73.89
C HIS A 63 27.22 -107.46 -74.87
N CYS A 64 26.95 -106.65 -75.89
CA CYS A 64 25.95 -106.97 -76.92
C CYS A 64 26.62 -107.22 -78.28
N ASN A 65 26.07 -108.11 -79.10
CA ASN A 65 26.41 -108.29 -80.52
C ASN A 65 27.91 -108.56 -80.84
N GLY A 66 28.65 -109.20 -79.93
CA GLY A 66 30.07 -109.55 -80.11
C GLY A 66 31.07 -108.38 -79.97
N TRP A 67 30.62 -107.23 -79.47
CA TRP A 67 31.47 -106.07 -79.17
C TRP A 67 32.16 -106.20 -77.80
N GLN A 68 33.24 -105.46 -77.55
CA GLN A 68 33.88 -105.48 -76.24
C GLN A 68 32.92 -104.99 -75.12
N PRO A 69 33.03 -105.53 -73.88
CA PRO A 69 32.23 -105.07 -72.75
C PRO A 69 32.34 -103.56 -72.56
N THR A 70 31.20 -102.87 -72.69
CA THR A 70 31.13 -101.41 -72.55
C THR A 70 30.55 -101.05 -71.19
N ARG A 71 31.31 -100.31 -70.39
CA ARG A 71 30.87 -99.81 -69.09
C ARG A 71 29.75 -98.78 -69.25
N VAL A 72 28.59 -99.01 -68.62
CA VAL A 72 27.40 -98.14 -68.70
C VAL A 72 27.11 -97.35 -67.43
N GLY A 73 27.78 -97.67 -66.33
CA GLY A 73 27.72 -96.88 -65.11
C GLY A 73 28.04 -97.70 -63.87
N ASP A 74 27.83 -97.09 -62.71
CA ASP A 74 27.90 -97.79 -61.43
C ASP A 74 26.53 -97.73 -60.77
N ILE A 75 26.16 -98.81 -60.09
CA ILE A 75 24.97 -98.90 -59.26
C ILE A 75 25.38 -99.18 -57.82
N ASP A 76 24.61 -98.63 -56.88
CA ASP A 76 24.65 -99.03 -55.48
C ASP A 76 23.37 -99.81 -55.19
N VAL A 77 23.53 -101.03 -54.68
CA VAL A 77 22.41 -101.90 -54.32
C VAL A 77 22.39 -102.00 -52.80
N ALA A 78 21.49 -101.25 -52.17
CA ALA A 78 21.31 -101.28 -50.73
C ALA A 78 20.44 -102.47 -50.30
N PRO A 79 20.61 -103.00 -49.07
CA PRO A 79 19.80 -104.11 -48.56
C PRO A 79 18.30 -103.82 -48.49
N THR A 80 17.93 -102.53 -48.46
CA THR A 80 16.55 -102.03 -48.36
C THR A 80 15.96 -101.64 -49.72
N ASP A 81 16.71 -101.78 -50.81
CA ASP A 81 16.22 -101.37 -52.12
C ASP A 81 15.09 -102.30 -52.59
N ALA A 82 14.04 -101.68 -53.12
CA ALA A 82 12.95 -102.42 -53.75
C ALA A 82 13.42 -102.99 -55.11
N PRO A 83 12.89 -104.16 -55.56
CA PRO A 83 13.13 -104.67 -56.90
C PRO A 83 12.84 -103.62 -57.98
N GLY A 84 13.72 -103.53 -58.98
CA GLY A 84 13.67 -102.45 -59.97
C GLY A 84 14.38 -102.77 -61.27
N THR A 85 14.30 -101.84 -62.22
CA THR A 85 15.01 -101.96 -63.51
C THR A 85 16.45 -101.47 -63.37
N LEU A 86 17.37 -102.00 -64.19
CA LEU A 86 18.77 -101.54 -64.22
C LEU A 86 18.89 -100.02 -64.40
N ASN A 87 18.02 -99.42 -65.23
CA ASN A 87 17.98 -97.97 -65.43
C ASN A 87 17.61 -97.19 -64.16
N ALA A 88 16.74 -97.73 -63.30
CA ALA A 88 16.36 -97.07 -62.05
C ALA A 88 17.56 -96.98 -61.10
N PHE A 89 18.32 -98.07 -60.99
CA PHE A 89 19.55 -98.11 -60.18
C PHE A 89 20.66 -97.23 -60.78
N LEU A 90 20.80 -97.18 -62.10
CA LEU A 90 21.80 -96.32 -62.77
C LEU A 90 21.50 -94.81 -62.63
N ASN A 91 20.22 -94.44 -62.47
CA ASN A 91 19.77 -93.06 -62.32
C ASN A 91 19.59 -92.59 -60.86
N ALA A 92 19.87 -93.45 -59.87
CA ALA A 92 19.73 -93.08 -58.47
C ALA A 92 20.74 -91.98 -58.07
N PRO A 93 20.33 -90.94 -57.31
CA PRO A 93 21.23 -89.88 -56.83
C PRO A 93 22.36 -90.48 -56.00
N LYS A 94 23.60 -90.04 -56.24
CA LYS A 94 24.78 -90.59 -55.55
C LYS A 94 25.14 -89.71 -54.35
N ASP A 95 25.75 -90.27 -53.31
CA ASP A 95 26.17 -89.55 -52.09
C ASP A 95 27.07 -88.32 -52.34
N GLY A 96 27.69 -88.20 -53.53
CA GLY A 96 28.43 -87.00 -53.94
C GLY A 96 27.51 -85.81 -54.24
N ASP A 97 26.31 -86.07 -54.75
CA ASP A 97 25.36 -85.06 -55.24
C ASP A 97 24.64 -84.34 -54.09
N LEU A 98 24.59 -84.93 -52.89
CA LEU A 98 23.88 -84.40 -51.72
C LEU A 98 24.72 -83.48 -50.83
N ARG A 99 26.06 -83.47 -50.97
CA ARG A 99 26.97 -82.73 -50.07
C ARG A 99 26.85 -81.21 -50.14
N PRO A 100 26.68 -80.58 -51.34
CA PRO A 100 26.57 -79.13 -51.42
C PRO A 100 25.30 -78.58 -50.73
N GLU A 101 24.18 -79.28 -50.86
CA GLU A 101 22.88 -78.83 -50.31
C GLU A 101 22.83 -78.89 -48.78
N VAL A 102 23.42 -79.91 -48.17
CA VAL A 102 23.47 -80.04 -46.70
C VAL A 102 24.35 -78.96 -46.09
N MET A 103 25.47 -78.62 -46.72
CA MET A 103 26.37 -77.56 -46.23
C MET A 103 25.72 -76.18 -46.29
N LYS A 104 25.01 -75.87 -47.39
CA LYS A 104 24.30 -74.60 -47.53
C LYS A 104 23.26 -74.37 -46.40
N ARG A 105 22.45 -75.39 -46.09
CA ARG A 105 21.48 -75.32 -44.98
C ARG A 105 22.14 -75.17 -43.61
N PHE A 106 23.30 -75.80 -43.42
CA PHE A 106 24.05 -75.68 -42.19
C PHE A 106 24.61 -74.25 -41.99
N GLU A 107 25.16 -73.65 -43.04
CA GLU A 107 25.64 -72.25 -43.02
C GLU A 107 24.51 -71.26 -42.72
N GLU A 108 23.34 -71.42 -43.35
CA GLU A 108 22.14 -70.61 -43.08
C GLU A 108 21.71 -70.71 -41.61
N MET A 109 21.73 -71.93 -41.04
CA MET A 109 21.40 -72.15 -39.63
C MET A 109 22.40 -71.48 -38.67
N VAL A 110 23.71 -71.58 -38.97
CA VAL A 110 24.76 -70.92 -38.16
C VAL A 110 24.63 -69.40 -38.23
N ALA A 111 24.37 -68.84 -39.42
CA ALA A 111 24.14 -67.41 -39.58
C ALA A 111 22.92 -66.92 -38.80
N GLN A 112 21.82 -67.68 -38.85
CA GLN A 112 20.61 -67.37 -38.07
C GLN A 112 20.88 -67.44 -36.56
N ALA A 113 21.61 -68.45 -36.08
CA ALA A 113 21.97 -68.57 -34.67
C ALA A 113 22.84 -67.40 -34.20
N GLN A 114 23.82 -66.96 -35.00
CA GLN A 114 24.63 -65.78 -34.70
C GLN A 114 23.80 -64.50 -34.67
N GLN A 115 22.89 -64.32 -35.62
CA GLN A 115 21.99 -63.17 -35.65
C GLN A 115 21.07 -63.15 -34.42
N SER A 116 20.48 -64.29 -34.05
CA SER A 116 19.64 -64.41 -32.86
C SER A 116 20.42 -64.11 -31.58
N ALA A 117 21.67 -64.59 -31.46
CA ALA A 117 22.54 -64.27 -30.34
C ALA A 117 22.87 -62.76 -30.26
N GLY A 118 23.16 -62.13 -31.40
CA GLY A 118 23.38 -60.69 -31.49
C GLY A 118 22.16 -59.87 -31.06
N ALA A 119 20.97 -60.25 -31.53
CA ALA A 119 19.72 -59.61 -31.12
C ALA A 119 19.44 -59.78 -29.62
N ALA A 120 19.71 -60.96 -29.06
CA ALA A 120 19.56 -61.20 -27.63
C ALA A 120 20.53 -60.33 -26.79
N ALA A 121 21.78 -60.18 -27.23
CA ALA A 121 22.75 -59.30 -26.58
C ALA A 121 22.32 -57.83 -26.63
N GLY A 122 21.84 -57.36 -27.79
CA GLY A 122 21.29 -56.01 -27.95
C GLY A 122 20.09 -55.75 -27.04
N ASN A 123 19.15 -56.69 -26.97
CA ASN A 123 17.98 -56.60 -26.09
C ASN A 123 18.36 -56.58 -24.61
N ALA A 124 19.38 -57.36 -24.20
CA ALA A 124 19.88 -57.35 -22.84
C ALA A 124 20.52 -56.00 -22.47
N GLN A 125 21.29 -55.40 -23.38
CA GLN A 125 21.86 -54.07 -23.19
C GLN A 125 20.78 -52.99 -23.09
N GLN A 126 19.77 -53.03 -23.95
CA GLN A 126 18.63 -52.10 -23.87
C GLN A 126 17.89 -52.24 -22.53
N THR A 127 17.64 -53.47 -22.10
CA THR A 127 16.99 -53.74 -20.81
C THR A 127 17.81 -53.17 -19.64
N ALA A 128 19.14 -53.29 -19.68
CA ALA A 128 20.01 -52.69 -18.67
C ALA A 128 19.92 -51.15 -18.65
N GLN A 129 19.82 -50.51 -19.82
CA GLN A 129 19.60 -49.06 -19.93
C GLN A 129 18.23 -48.65 -19.39
N ASP A 130 17.19 -49.41 -19.71
CA ASP A 130 15.82 -49.13 -19.25
C ASP A 130 15.72 -49.26 -17.72
N VAL A 131 16.39 -50.26 -17.12
CA VAL A 131 16.48 -50.42 -15.66
C VAL A 131 17.19 -49.23 -15.01
N ALA A 132 18.29 -48.75 -15.61
CA ALA A 132 19.01 -47.59 -15.11
C ALA A 132 18.18 -46.30 -15.21
N ALA A 133 17.45 -46.12 -16.31
CA ALA A 133 16.52 -45.00 -16.51
C ALA A 133 15.38 -45.05 -15.48
N ALA A 134 14.80 -46.23 -15.23
CA ALA A 134 13.75 -46.42 -14.23
C ALA A 134 14.26 -46.14 -12.81
N ALA A 135 15.49 -46.53 -12.47
CA ALA A 135 16.10 -46.21 -11.18
C ALA A 135 16.28 -44.70 -11.00
N THR A 136 16.78 -44.01 -12.04
CA THR A 136 16.94 -42.55 -12.02
C THR A 136 15.60 -41.84 -11.86
N ALA A 137 14.58 -42.27 -12.61
CA ALA A 137 13.24 -41.70 -12.52
C ALA A 137 12.63 -41.89 -11.11
N ARG A 138 12.86 -43.03 -10.47
CA ARG A 138 12.44 -43.28 -9.09
C ARG A 138 13.12 -42.34 -8.11
N ASP A 139 14.43 -42.15 -8.24
CA ASP A 139 15.21 -41.30 -7.33
C ASP A 139 14.82 -39.81 -7.50
N ASP A 140 14.55 -39.37 -8.73
CA ASP A 140 14.02 -38.03 -9.00
C ASP A 140 12.62 -37.84 -8.42
N ALA A 141 11.73 -38.84 -8.56
CA ALA A 141 10.40 -38.79 -7.95
C ALA A 141 10.48 -38.69 -6.42
N GLN A 142 11.41 -39.40 -5.78
CA GLN A 142 11.64 -39.30 -4.34
C GLN A 142 12.14 -37.90 -3.95
N ARG A 143 13.06 -37.32 -4.73
CA ARG A 143 13.57 -35.95 -4.50
C ARG A 143 12.45 -34.91 -4.62
N PHE A 144 11.59 -35.03 -5.63
CA PHE A 144 10.46 -34.12 -5.79
C PHE A 144 9.43 -34.27 -4.68
N ALA A 145 9.13 -35.49 -4.23
CA ALA A 145 8.25 -35.72 -3.11
C ALA A 145 8.79 -35.10 -1.80
N GLU A 146 10.10 -35.20 -1.56
CA GLU A 146 10.74 -34.59 -0.39
C GLU A 146 10.69 -33.06 -0.46
N LYS A 147 10.98 -32.48 -1.63
CA LYS A 147 10.86 -31.03 -1.83
C LYS A 147 9.43 -30.54 -1.59
N ALA A 148 8.42 -31.26 -2.10
CA ALA A 148 7.02 -30.92 -1.87
C ALA A 148 6.63 -30.97 -0.38
N ARG A 149 7.22 -31.89 0.40
CA ARG A 149 7.03 -31.92 1.87
C ARG A 149 7.65 -30.71 2.55
N GLN A 150 8.88 -30.35 2.17
CA GLN A 150 9.57 -29.17 2.71
C GLN A 150 8.80 -27.88 2.40
N ASP A 151 8.36 -27.71 1.15
CA ASP A 151 7.54 -26.56 0.74
C ASP A 151 6.22 -26.49 1.52
N ALA A 152 5.59 -27.65 1.79
CA ALA A 152 4.38 -27.72 2.61
C ALA A 152 4.65 -27.33 4.09
N THR A 153 5.79 -27.71 4.66
CA THR A 153 6.20 -27.31 6.01
C THR A 153 6.43 -25.81 6.09
N VAL A 154 7.20 -25.23 5.15
CA VAL A 154 7.44 -23.77 5.10
C VAL A 154 6.12 -23.02 4.97
N THR A 155 5.22 -23.47 4.10
CA THR A 155 3.89 -22.87 3.94
C THR A 155 3.06 -22.94 5.23
N ALA A 156 3.18 -24.02 6.01
CA ALA A 156 2.48 -24.15 7.29
C ALA A 156 3.04 -23.20 8.36
N GLU A 157 4.36 -23.02 8.41
CA GLU A 157 5.03 -22.07 9.29
C GLU A 157 4.66 -20.61 8.94
N ASP A 158 4.68 -20.26 7.65
CA ASP A 158 4.26 -18.93 7.17
C ASP A 158 2.80 -18.61 7.55
N ARG A 159 1.91 -19.59 7.46
CA ARG A 159 0.51 -19.43 7.89
C ARG A 159 0.38 -19.21 9.40
N LYS A 160 1.23 -19.87 10.20
CA LYS A 160 1.26 -19.66 11.65
C LYS A 160 1.73 -18.25 11.98
N ALA A 161 2.80 -17.78 11.35
CA ALA A 161 3.28 -16.41 11.50
C ALA A 161 2.20 -15.38 11.09
N THR A 162 1.53 -15.63 9.96
CA THR A 162 0.40 -14.78 9.52
C THR A 162 -0.74 -14.72 10.55
N ALA A 163 -1.07 -15.85 11.19
CA ALA A 163 -2.11 -15.88 12.22
C ALA A 163 -1.73 -15.10 13.50
N GLU A 164 -0.46 -15.17 13.90
CA GLU A 164 0.10 -14.38 15.00
C GLU A 164 0.05 -12.88 14.68
N ASP A 165 0.42 -12.48 13.46
CA ASP A 165 0.33 -11.09 13.00
C ASP A 165 -1.10 -10.55 12.99
N VAL A 166 -2.07 -11.35 12.56
CA VAL A 166 -3.49 -10.98 12.60
C VAL A 166 -3.96 -10.78 14.05
N THR A 167 -3.52 -11.64 14.97
CA THR A 167 -3.85 -11.52 16.39
C THR A 167 -3.25 -10.24 17.00
N SER A 168 -1.99 -9.94 16.69
CA SER A 168 -1.32 -8.70 17.12
C SER A 168 -2.01 -7.46 16.56
N THR A 169 -2.39 -7.49 15.27
CA THR A 169 -3.15 -6.41 14.62
C THR A 169 -4.50 -6.18 15.31
N GLY A 170 -5.20 -7.25 15.70
CA GLY A 170 -6.45 -7.15 16.46
C GLY A 170 -6.27 -6.49 17.82
N ALA A 171 -5.21 -6.84 18.56
CA ALA A 171 -4.88 -6.23 19.85
C ALA A 171 -4.55 -4.73 19.68
N ASN A 172 -3.79 -4.37 18.65
CA ASN A 172 -3.46 -2.97 18.34
C ASN A 172 -4.72 -2.16 17.98
N ALA A 173 -5.64 -2.73 17.21
CA ALA A 173 -6.92 -2.08 16.89
C ALA A 173 -7.76 -1.83 18.16
N ALA A 174 -7.80 -2.79 19.10
CA ALA A 174 -8.48 -2.62 20.37
C ALA A 174 -7.84 -1.51 21.23
N ALA A 175 -6.51 -1.47 21.32
CA ALA A 175 -5.78 -0.44 22.06
C ALA A 175 -6.00 0.97 21.46
N ALA A 176 -6.02 1.07 20.12
CA ALA A 176 -6.36 2.31 19.43
C ALA A 176 -7.80 2.75 19.72
N GLY A 177 -8.75 1.80 19.75
CA GLY A 177 -10.13 2.04 20.14
C GLY A 177 -10.26 2.59 21.57
N GLN A 178 -9.54 2.00 22.54
CA GLN A 178 -9.53 2.48 23.92
C GLN A 178 -8.93 3.89 24.01
N SER A 179 -7.82 4.14 23.33
CA SER A 179 -7.17 5.47 23.31
C SER A 179 -8.11 6.55 22.76
N ALA A 180 -8.92 6.23 21.74
CA ALA A 180 -9.93 7.15 21.22
C ALA A 180 -11.06 7.41 22.22
N GLN A 181 -11.49 6.40 22.98
CA GLN A 181 -12.48 6.57 24.04
C GLN A 181 -11.95 7.46 25.17
N ASP A 182 -10.70 7.23 25.61
CA ASP A 182 -10.04 8.02 26.64
C ASP A 182 -9.92 9.49 26.19
N ALA A 183 -9.49 9.74 24.96
CA ALA A 183 -9.43 11.08 24.37
C ALA A 183 -10.80 11.78 24.36
N ALA A 184 -11.87 11.05 24.01
CA ALA A 184 -13.23 11.57 24.08
C ALA A 184 -13.68 11.84 25.53
N GLY A 185 -13.22 11.05 26.50
CA GLY A 185 -13.42 11.30 27.93
C GLY A 185 -12.76 12.61 28.38
N TYR A 186 -11.49 12.81 28.03
CA TYR A 186 -10.76 14.03 28.36
C TYR A 186 -11.38 15.29 27.72
N ALA A 187 -11.85 15.19 26.47
CA ALA A 187 -12.53 16.31 25.80
C ALA A 187 -13.80 16.74 26.57
N ARG A 188 -14.64 15.78 27.00
CA ARG A 188 -15.83 16.07 27.82
C ARG A 188 -15.47 16.67 29.16
N ALA A 189 -14.42 16.16 29.82
CA ALA A 189 -13.96 16.69 31.10
C ALA A 189 -13.48 18.15 30.95
N ALA A 190 -12.78 18.47 29.87
CA ALA A 190 -12.34 19.84 29.57
C ALA A 190 -13.52 20.79 29.30
N GLU A 191 -14.53 20.32 28.56
CA GLU A 191 -15.76 21.09 28.32
C GLU A 191 -16.53 21.36 29.62
N GLN A 192 -16.65 20.36 30.49
CA GLN A 192 -17.26 20.54 31.81
C GLN A 192 -16.46 21.55 32.66
N ALA A 193 -15.14 21.42 32.72
CA ALA A 193 -14.29 22.35 33.47
C ALA A 193 -14.43 23.79 32.98
N LYS A 194 -14.55 24.01 31.66
CA LYS A 194 -14.83 25.33 31.09
C LYS A 194 -16.18 25.87 31.59
N ASN A 195 -17.24 25.05 31.53
CA ASN A 195 -18.57 25.46 31.99
C ASN A 195 -18.58 25.79 33.49
N ASP A 196 -17.86 25.02 34.30
CA ASP A 196 -17.70 25.27 35.75
C ASP A 196 -16.97 26.59 36.01
N ILE A 197 -15.91 26.89 35.24
CA ILE A 197 -15.19 28.17 35.30
C ILE A 197 -16.10 29.33 34.92
N ASP A 198 -16.86 29.21 33.81
CA ASP A 198 -17.78 30.26 33.35
C ASP A 198 -18.88 30.54 34.41
N ALA A 199 -19.39 29.49 35.06
CA ALA A 199 -20.34 29.62 36.16
C ALA A 199 -19.72 30.31 37.38
N ALA A 200 -18.50 29.91 37.79
CA ALA A 200 -17.78 30.51 38.90
C ALA A 200 -17.43 31.99 38.64
N LEU A 201 -16.99 32.32 37.43
CA LEU A 201 -16.68 33.68 37.01
C LEU A 201 -17.94 34.55 37.02
N THR A 202 -19.06 34.04 36.49
CA THR A 202 -20.35 34.74 36.53
C THR A 202 -20.80 35.02 37.97
N GLY A 203 -20.66 34.06 38.88
CA GLY A 203 -20.95 34.24 40.30
C GLY A 203 -20.04 35.29 40.96
N THR A 204 -18.74 35.21 40.72
CA THR A 204 -17.74 36.11 41.29
C THR A 204 -17.88 37.53 40.76
N LEU A 205 -18.19 37.73 39.47
CA LEU A 205 -18.42 39.05 38.90
C LEU A 205 -19.73 39.66 39.39
N LYS A 206 -20.78 38.86 39.63
CA LYS A 206 -21.98 39.33 40.34
C LYS A 206 -21.63 39.80 41.75
N MET A 207 -20.76 39.09 42.46
CA MET A 207 -20.22 39.55 43.74
C MET A 207 -19.35 40.82 43.58
N ALA A 208 -18.49 40.93 42.57
CA ALA A 208 -17.73 42.17 42.35
C ALA A 208 -18.63 43.40 42.09
N ASN A 209 -19.87 43.19 41.65
CA ASN A 209 -20.90 44.22 41.48
C ASN A 209 -21.55 44.70 42.80
N HIS A 210 -21.05 44.30 43.97
CA HIS A 210 -21.53 44.74 45.30
C HIS A 210 -21.49 46.27 45.53
N LEU A 211 -20.90 47.09 44.64
CA LEU A 211 -21.07 48.56 44.68
C LEU A 211 -22.53 48.98 44.41
N SER A 212 -23.21 48.27 43.51
CA SER A 212 -24.66 48.45 43.29
C SER A 212 -25.47 48.00 44.50
N GLU A 213 -24.98 47.03 45.28
CA GLU A 213 -25.61 46.60 46.52
C GLU A 213 -25.41 47.60 47.65
N ILE A 214 -24.24 48.25 47.76
CA ILE A 214 -24.05 49.39 48.69
C ILE A 214 -25.02 50.53 48.31
N ALA A 215 -25.23 50.77 47.01
CA ALA A 215 -26.21 51.74 46.54
C ALA A 215 -27.65 51.33 46.91
N ALA A 216 -28.03 50.07 46.70
CA ALA A 216 -29.35 49.51 46.99
C ALA A 216 -29.63 49.32 48.50
N ALA A 217 -28.60 49.08 49.32
CA ALA A 217 -28.69 48.89 50.77
C ALA A 217 -28.95 50.21 51.54
N GLY A 218 -29.01 51.33 50.82
CA GLY A 218 -29.43 52.62 51.34
C GLY A 218 -28.34 53.42 52.04
N GLU A 219 -28.72 54.60 52.51
CA GLU A 219 -27.80 55.67 52.95
C GLU A 219 -26.80 55.24 54.03
N LYS A 220 -27.20 54.35 54.95
CA LYS A 220 -26.32 53.86 56.03
C LYS A 220 -25.17 52.99 55.51
N ALA A 221 -25.41 52.16 54.50
CA ALA A 221 -24.38 51.33 53.90
C ALA A 221 -23.38 52.19 53.11
N GLN A 222 -23.90 53.17 52.37
CA GLN A 222 -23.08 54.15 51.65
C GLN A 222 -22.23 54.98 52.61
N GLN A 223 -22.78 55.40 53.76
CA GLN A 223 -22.03 56.15 54.77
C GLN A 223 -20.90 55.31 55.37
N LYS A 224 -21.16 54.07 55.79
CA LYS A 224 -20.10 53.18 56.29
C LYS A 224 -19.00 52.93 55.27
N SER A 225 -19.37 52.80 53.99
CA SER A 225 -18.41 52.65 52.89
C SER A 225 -17.51 53.89 52.78
N ARG A 226 -18.10 55.10 52.81
CA ARG A 226 -17.35 56.37 52.83
C ARG A 226 -16.41 56.47 54.03
N ASP A 227 -16.89 56.10 55.22
CA ASP A 227 -16.11 56.15 56.46
C ASP A 227 -14.90 55.20 56.39
N ASN A 228 -15.09 53.98 55.87
CA ASN A 228 -14.01 53.00 55.70
C ASN A 228 -12.96 53.44 54.68
N LEU A 229 -13.36 54.21 53.67
CA LEU A 229 -12.46 54.82 52.68
C LEU A 229 -11.83 56.14 53.18
N GLY A 230 -12.18 56.60 54.38
CA GLY A 230 -11.69 57.86 54.96
C GLY A 230 -12.25 59.12 54.30
N LEU A 231 -13.35 59.00 53.53
CA LEU A 231 -14.01 60.13 52.88
C LEU A 231 -14.77 60.97 53.90
N LYS A 232 -14.46 62.27 53.97
CA LYS A 232 -15.08 63.22 54.89
C LYS A 232 -16.26 63.95 54.25
N SER A 233 -16.96 64.77 55.02
CA SER A 233 -18.19 65.49 54.61
C SER A 233 -18.09 66.26 53.28
N ALA A 234 -16.91 66.77 52.92
CA ALA A 234 -16.72 67.46 51.65
C ALA A 234 -16.97 66.56 50.43
N ALA A 235 -16.71 65.24 50.53
CA ALA A 235 -16.91 64.29 49.44
C ALA A 235 -18.38 64.03 49.09
N THR A 236 -19.32 64.55 49.88
CA THR A 236 -20.77 64.43 49.64
C THR A 236 -21.43 65.76 49.32
N MET A 237 -20.65 66.83 49.16
CA MET A 237 -21.16 68.18 48.93
C MET A 237 -20.90 68.58 47.48
N GLU A 238 -21.93 69.09 46.81
CA GLU A 238 -21.80 69.68 45.49
C GLU A 238 -21.02 71.00 45.56
N ALA A 239 -20.26 71.33 44.52
CA ALA A 239 -19.67 72.65 44.39
C ALA A 239 -20.75 73.71 44.12
N GLN A 240 -20.49 74.95 44.50
CA GLN A 240 -21.29 76.10 44.05
C GLN A 240 -21.34 76.16 42.52
N SER A 241 -22.50 76.51 41.96
CA SER A 241 -22.64 76.66 40.50
C SER A 241 -21.92 77.88 39.95
N ASP A 242 -21.82 78.94 40.75
CA ASP A 242 -21.09 80.17 40.47
C ASP A 242 -20.74 80.90 41.79
N ILE A 243 -20.02 82.02 41.71
CA ILE A 243 -19.54 82.78 42.87
C ILE A 243 -20.67 83.47 43.68
N TYR A 244 -21.89 83.48 43.14
CA TYR A 244 -23.08 84.06 43.75
C TYR A 244 -24.01 82.99 44.35
N ASP A 245 -23.79 81.70 44.10
CA ASP A 245 -24.59 80.59 44.63
C ASP A 245 -24.54 80.57 46.17
N ARG A 246 -25.66 80.90 46.82
CA ARG A 246 -25.78 80.89 48.28
C ARG A 246 -26.47 79.63 48.82
N THR A 247 -26.62 78.58 48.01
CA THR A 247 -27.28 77.34 48.42
C THR A 247 -26.52 76.72 49.60
N LYS A 248 -27.23 76.56 50.73
CA LYS A 248 -26.65 75.95 51.94
C LYS A 248 -26.19 74.52 51.64
N GLY A 249 -24.98 74.19 52.09
CA GLY A 249 -24.44 72.83 51.97
C GLY A 249 -23.61 72.57 50.71
N ARG A 250 -23.20 73.60 49.98
CA ARG A 250 -22.27 73.50 48.84
C ARG A 250 -20.84 73.90 49.20
N LEU A 251 -19.86 73.34 48.49
CA LEU A 251 -18.45 73.71 48.58
C LEU A 251 -18.19 75.04 47.88
N ALA A 252 -17.44 75.93 48.54
CA ALA A 252 -17.11 77.23 47.97
C ALA A 252 -16.18 77.08 46.76
N ILE A 253 -16.47 77.79 45.68
CA ILE A 253 -15.55 77.91 44.54
C ILE A 253 -14.67 79.17 44.69
N PRO A 254 -13.48 79.21 44.07
CA PRO A 254 -12.66 80.43 44.02
C PRO A 254 -13.48 81.63 43.54
N GLY A 255 -13.28 82.81 44.14
CA GLY A 255 -14.06 84.03 43.86
C GLY A 255 -15.33 84.19 44.70
N ALA A 256 -15.90 83.10 45.26
CA ALA A 256 -17.04 83.21 46.16
C ALA A 256 -16.63 83.88 47.48
N PHE A 257 -17.52 84.70 48.06
CA PHE A 257 -17.33 85.31 49.39
C PHE A 257 -16.00 86.06 49.64
N GLY A 258 -15.29 86.50 48.59
CA GLY A 258 -14.00 87.20 48.74
C GLY A 258 -12.79 86.27 48.85
N PHE A 259 -12.92 84.99 48.51
CA PHE A 259 -11.76 84.14 48.22
C PHE A 259 -11.12 84.65 46.92
N GLY A 260 -10.05 85.45 47.04
CA GLY A 260 -9.37 86.05 45.88
C GLY A 260 -8.92 84.98 44.87
N CYS A 261 -9.11 85.26 43.58
CA CYS A 261 -8.59 84.46 42.47
C CYS A 261 -7.78 85.37 41.53
N ALA A 262 -6.82 84.79 40.81
CA ALA A 262 -6.12 85.51 39.76
C ALA A 262 -7.03 85.63 38.54
N PHE A 263 -7.18 86.85 38.01
CA PHE A 263 -7.89 87.08 36.76
C PHE A 263 -7.05 86.62 35.57
N LEU A 264 -7.67 85.88 34.66
CA LEU A 264 -7.09 85.52 33.37
C LEU A 264 -7.24 86.68 32.36
N PRO A 265 -6.43 86.71 31.29
CA PRO A 265 -6.57 87.74 30.25
C PRO A 265 -7.98 87.80 29.63
N GLU A 266 -8.68 86.67 29.54
CA GLU A 266 -10.07 86.60 29.08
C GLU A 266 -11.10 87.21 30.07
N ASP A 267 -10.76 87.37 31.35
CA ASP A 267 -11.66 87.93 32.37
C ASP A 267 -11.70 89.47 32.34
N VAL A 268 -10.81 90.11 31.56
CA VAL A 268 -10.67 91.57 31.52
C VAL A 268 -11.85 92.19 30.78
N ILE A 269 -12.68 92.93 31.53
CA ILE A 269 -13.78 93.69 30.95
C ILE A 269 -13.25 95.02 30.44
N ARG A 270 -13.35 95.23 29.13
CA ARG A 270 -12.86 96.44 28.46
C ARG A 270 -13.99 97.43 28.20
N PHE A 271 -13.72 98.69 28.48
CA PHE A 271 -14.67 99.78 28.26
C PHE A 271 -14.03 100.85 27.37
N ASP A 272 -14.64 101.12 26.22
CA ASP A 272 -14.12 102.13 25.28
C ASP A 272 -14.54 103.54 25.67
N THR A 273 -15.72 103.69 26.30
CA THR A 273 -16.24 104.98 26.74
C THR A 273 -16.70 104.96 28.20
N LYS A 274 -16.80 106.16 28.79
CA LYS A 274 -17.40 106.33 30.12
C LYS A 274 -18.86 105.87 30.17
N SER A 275 -19.61 106.01 29.07
CA SER A 275 -20.99 105.55 28.98
C SER A 275 -21.10 104.04 29.06
N ASP A 276 -20.19 103.31 28.40
CA ASP A 276 -20.13 101.84 28.45
C ASP A 276 -19.84 101.34 29.86
N PHE A 277 -18.86 101.97 30.52
CA PHE A 277 -18.55 101.69 31.91
C PHE A 277 -19.77 101.92 32.82
N LEU A 278 -20.47 103.05 32.69
CA LEU A 278 -21.64 103.35 33.51
C LEU A 278 -22.83 102.42 33.21
N ALA A 279 -23.05 102.04 31.95
CA ALA A 279 -24.09 101.10 31.55
C ALA A 279 -23.81 99.69 32.09
N TRP A 280 -22.54 99.27 32.11
CA TRP A 280 -22.12 98.02 32.71
C TRP A 280 -22.23 98.06 34.25
N VAL A 281 -21.70 99.10 34.90
CA VAL A 281 -21.81 99.30 36.37
C VAL A 281 -23.26 99.29 36.83
N ARG A 282 -24.19 99.82 36.02
CA ARG A 282 -25.62 99.74 36.30
C ARG A 282 -26.07 98.30 36.51
N ASN A 283 -25.60 97.35 35.70
CA ASN A 283 -26.03 95.95 35.75
C ASN A 283 -25.05 95.02 36.50
N ALA A 284 -23.91 95.52 36.95
CA ALA A 284 -22.89 94.71 37.60
C ALA A 284 -23.35 94.14 38.96
N LEU A 285 -23.04 92.85 39.16
CA LEU A 285 -23.23 92.15 40.43
C LEU A 285 -22.15 92.55 41.45
N PRO A 286 -22.31 92.21 42.74
CA PRO A 286 -21.26 92.45 43.73
C PRO A 286 -20.08 91.50 43.49
N GLY A 287 -18.86 92.00 43.34
CA GLY A 287 -17.71 91.16 43.08
C GLY A 287 -16.45 91.97 42.80
N GLU A 288 -15.37 91.26 42.49
CA GLU A 288 -14.15 91.85 41.96
C GLU A 288 -14.08 91.56 40.46
N TYR A 289 -13.75 92.59 39.69
CA TYR A 289 -13.70 92.53 38.24
C TYR A 289 -12.37 93.07 37.75
N SER A 290 -11.69 92.35 36.88
CA SER A 290 -10.58 92.92 36.12
C SER A 290 -11.15 93.85 35.06
N VAL A 291 -10.78 95.12 35.10
CA VAL A 291 -11.29 96.15 34.19
C VAL A 291 -10.16 96.88 33.50
N ALA A 292 -10.38 97.23 32.24
CA ALA A 292 -9.45 98.03 31.45
C ALA A 292 -10.19 99.05 30.58
N GLY A 293 -9.55 100.19 30.31
CA GLY A 293 -10.10 101.23 29.44
C GLY A 293 -9.04 102.24 29.02
N PRO A 294 -9.35 103.10 28.02
CA PRO A 294 -8.42 104.10 27.53
C PRO A 294 -8.01 105.11 28.61
N TYR A 295 -6.80 105.63 28.50
CA TYR A 295 -6.22 106.59 29.43
C TYR A 295 -7.09 107.86 29.54
N GLY A 296 -7.42 108.29 30.76
CA GLY A 296 -8.11 109.56 31.02
C GLY A 296 -9.60 109.58 30.70
N ILE A 297 -10.18 108.51 30.14
CA ILE A 297 -11.58 108.50 29.68
C ILE A 297 -12.56 108.20 30.82
N ILE A 298 -12.25 107.24 31.69
CA ILE A 298 -13.15 106.83 32.79
C ILE A 298 -12.83 107.61 34.07
N ILE A 299 -11.54 107.68 34.41
CA ILE A 299 -11.00 108.49 35.50
C ILE A 299 -9.99 109.47 34.87
N PRO A 300 -10.15 110.79 35.04
CA PRO A 300 -9.20 111.78 34.51
C PRO A 300 -7.76 111.49 34.96
N ASP A 301 -6.80 111.71 34.07
CA ASP A 301 -5.36 111.57 34.32
C ASP A 301 -4.93 110.20 34.89
N THR A 302 -5.72 109.15 34.65
CA THR A 302 -5.49 107.82 35.21
C THR A 302 -5.57 106.77 34.11
N ARG A 303 -4.62 105.82 34.10
CA ARG A 303 -4.75 104.58 33.34
C ARG A 303 -5.80 103.72 34.02
N PHE A 304 -6.97 103.58 33.40
CA PHE A 304 -8.05 102.75 33.93
C PHE A 304 -7.78 101.28 33.63
N GLU A 305 -6.82 100.69 34.34
CA GLU A 305 -6.49 99.26 34.29
C GLU A 305 -6.20 98.76 35.69
N GLY A 306 -6.89 97.70 36.11
CA GLY A 306 -6.78 97.17 37.47
C GLY A 306 -8.03 96.43 37.91
N VAL A 307 -8.21 96.29 39.22
CA VAL A 307 -9.34 95.55 39.80
C VAL A 307 -10.41 96.52 40.28
N LEU A 308 -11.64 96.34 39.84
CA LEU A 308 -12.79 97.04 40.34
C LEU A 308 -13.58 96.16 41.31
N SER A 309 -13.58 96.52 42.58
CA SER A 309 -14.43 95.92 43.60
C SER A 309 -15.76 96.65 43.66
N ILE A 310 -16.84 95.92 43.39
CA ILE A 310 -18.21 96.40 43.45
C ILE A 310 -18.90 95.77 44.64
N ARG A 311 -19.46 96.61 45.52
CA ARG A 311 -20.33 96.18 46.61
C ARG A 311 -21.69 96.83 46.47
N TRP A 312 -22.74 96.05 46.58
CA TRP A 312 -24.08 96.61 46.77
C TRP A 312 -24.19 97.11 48.20
N THR A 313 -24.70 98.33 48.37
CA THR A 313 -24.68 99.05 49.66
C THR A 313 -26.04 99.13 50.33
N ASP A 314 -27.11 98.72 49.64
CA ASP A 314 -28.45 98.67 50.20
C ASP A 314 -28.75 97.29 50.79
N ALA A 315 -29.14 97.26 52.06
CA ALA A 315 -29.50 96.02 52.76
C ALA A 315 -30.92 95.53 52.42
N ARG A 316 -31.55 96.03 51.35
CA ARG A 316 -32.94 95.68 51.00
C ARG A 316 -32.98 94.29 50.37
N PRO A 317 -33.67 93.29 50.94
CA PRO A 317 -33.70 91.94 50.37
C PRO A 317 -34.60 91.83 49.13
N GLU A 318 -35.53 92.77 48.93
CA GLU A 318 -36.59 92.69 47.93
C GLU A 318 -36.17 93.08 46.50
N THR A 319 -35.03 93.77 46.33
CA THR A 319 -34.55 94.26 45.03
C THR A 319 -33.45 93.35 44.47
N THR A 320 -33.78 92.24 43.82
CA THR A 320 -32.73 91.33 43.28
C THR A 320 -32.09 91.84 41.98
N GLU A 321 -32.74 92.77 41.27
CA GLU A 321 -32.24 93.32 40.01
C GLU A 321 -31.06 94.29 40.21
N PRO A 322 -29.90 94.04 39.56
CA PRO A 322 -28.70 94.87 39.72
C PRO A 322 -28.90 96.35 39.39
N ARG A 323 -29.76 96.65 38.41
CA ARG A 323 -29.98 98.02 37.89
C ARG A 323 -30.54 99.00 38.91
N TYR A 324 -31.20 98.51 39.96
CA TYR A 324 -31.83 99.32 41.01
C TYR A 324 -31.01 99.41 42.29
N ARG A 325 -29.84 98.77 42.32
CA ARG A 325 -28.97 98.69 43.50
C ARG A 325 -28.00 99.86 43.55
N ALA A 326 -27.92 100.49 44.73
CA ALA A 326 -26.87 101.44 45.03
C ALA A 326 -25.54 100.69 45.20
N LYS A 327 -24.50 101.11 44.47
CA LYS A 327 -23.22 100.42 44.45
C LYS A 327 -22.10 101.30 44.97
N SER A 328 -21.24 100.73 45.79
CA SER A 328 -19.93 101.24 46.10
C SER A 328 -18.94 100.61 45.13
N LEU A 329 -18.16 101.46 44.47
CA LEU A 329 -17.15 101.08 43.49
C LEU A 329 -15.81 101.48 44.07
N THR A 330 -14.92 100.52 44.25
CA THR A 330 -13.52 100.78 44.64
C THR A 330 -12.62 100.21 43.57
N PHE A 331 -11.95 101.08 42.83
CA PHE A 331 -11.01 100.72 41.78
C PHE A 331 -9.59 100.73 42.33
N TYR A 332 -8.89 99.61 42.19
CA TYR A 332 -7.49 99.41 42.53
C TYR A 332 -6.69 99.40 41.23
N GLY A 333 -6.08 100.53 40.88
CA GLY A 333 -5.31 100.66 39.65
C GLY A 333 -3.99 99.88 39.71
N ILE A 334 -3.55 99.36 38.56
CA ILE A 334 -2.29 98.62 38.42
C ILE A 334 -1.07 99.43 38.84
N ASN A 335 -1.14 100.76 38.74
CA ASN A 335 -0.07 101.68 39.13
C ASN A 335 -0.16 102.13 40.61
N GLY A 336 -1.03 101.50 41.40
CA GLY A 336 -1.23 101.79 42.83
C GLY A 336 -2.32 102.78 43.24
N PRO A 337 -2.91 103.65 42.40
CA PRO A 337 -3.94 104.57 42.89
C PRO A 337 -5.25 103.84 43.17
N ILE A 338 -5.91 104.21 44.26
CA ILE A 338 -7.21 103.66 44.67
C ILE A 338 -8.26 104.75 44.58
N TYR A 339 -9.29 104.52 43.78
CA TYR A 339 -10.41 105.44 43.62
C TYR A 339 -11.67 104.83 44.18
N HIS A 340 -12.44 105.64 44.90
CA HIS A 340 -13.71 105.23 45.45
C HIS A 340 -14.83 106.14 44.94
N THR A 341 -15.92 105.54 44.50
CA THR A 341 -17.13 106.29 44.14
C THR A 341 -18.38 105.49 44.47
N ARG A 342 -19.53 106.16 44.40
CA ARG A 342 -20.84 105.55 44.62
C ARG A 342 -21.71 105.77 43.40
N TYR A 343 -22.25 104.67 42.87
CA TYR A 343 -23.33 104.69 41.91
C TYR A 343 -24.66 104.72 42.66
N ARG A 344 -25.43 105.79 42.48
CA ARG A 344 -26.82 105.89 42.97
C ARG A 344 -27.78 105.82 41.79
N TYR A 345 -28.74 104.91 41.87
CA TYR A 345 -29.90 104.89 40.99
C TYR A 345 -30.86 106.00 41.42
N TRP A 346 -31.25 106.90 40.51
CA TRP A 346 -32.25 107.94 40.80
C TRP A 346 -33.25 108.05 39.65
N PRO A 347 -34.55 108.00 39.95
CA PRO A 347 -35.47 109.03 39.52
C PRO A 347 -36.01 109.76 40.76
N ILE A 348 -36.32 111.06 40.61
CA ILE A 348 -37.16 111.93 41.50
C ILE A 348 -36.44 113.14 42.15
N SER A 349 -36.77 114.32 41.63
CA SER A 349 -36.86 115.65 42.27
C SER A 349 -36.43 115.85 43.73
N ARG A 350 -35.55 116.85 43.91
CA ARG A 350 -35.31 117.75 45.07
C ARG A 350 -35.38 117.17 46.50
N LEU A 351 -34.32 117.42 47.29
CA LEU A 351 -34.22 118.61 48.16
C LEU A 351 -32.82 118.73 48.78
N THR A 352 -32.52 119.97 49.14
CA THR A 352 -31.31 120.63 49.62
C THR A 352 -30.78 120.15 50.98
N GLY A 353 -29.47 120.32 51.15
CA GLY A 353 -28.69 120.24 52.39
C GLY A 353 -27.22 120.39 52.07
#